data_AF-A0A143B4X9-F1
#
_entry.id   AF-A0A143B4X9-F1
#
_cell.length_a   1.000
_cell.length_b   1.000
_cell.length_c   1.000
_cell.angle_alpha   90.00
_cell.angle_beta   90.00
_cell.angle_gamma   90.00
#
_symmetry.space_group_name_H-M   'P 1'
#
loop_
_entity.id
_entity.type
_entity.pdbx_description
1 polymer ?
#
loop_
_entity_poly.entity_id
_entity_poly.type
_entity_poly.pdbx_seq_one_letter_code
_entity_poly.pdbx_strand_id
1 'polypeptide(L)'
;MKKRMLLVWVGLVMVSLLTACNNPPSTDLADARAALDAVVAAGAEQYAPEVLVRINNKMDAALKDIEAQNAFTFRDYSVAKFNLIQVYDDSNQLRAKIAEMKGEPKVVVAMKAKPFAEQ
;
A
#
# COMPACT_ATOMS: atom_id res chain seq x y z
N MET A 1 -44.17 -0.07 15.20
CA MET A 1 -43.41 -0.27 13.95
C MET A 1 -42.09 0.50 13.92
N LYS A 2 -42.05 1.78 14.33
CA LYS A 2 -40.81 2.59 14.45
C LYS A 2 -39.66 1.97 15.27
N LYS A 3 -39.94 1.35 16.43
CA LYS A 3 -38.92 0.68 17.25
C LYS A 3 -38.33 -0.59 16.61
N ARG A 4 -39.13 -1.33 15.82
CA ARG A 4 -38.65 -2.50 15.06
C ARG A 4 -37.82 -2.09 13.85
N MET A 5 -38.20 -1.00 13.20
CA MET A 5 -37.45 -0.41 12.09
C MET A 5 -36.10 0.18 12.55
N LEU A 6 -36.07 0.78 13.75
CA LEU A 6 -34.83 1.27 14.37
C LEU A 6 -33.89 0.12 14.80
N LEU A 7 -34.44 -0.99 15.30
CA LEU A 7 -33.66 -2.20 15.61
C LEU A 7 -33.02 -2.86 14.38
N VAL A 8 -33.71 -2.87 13.23
CA VAL A 8 -33.16 -3.36 11.96
C VAL A 8 -32.05 -2.44 11.45
N TRP A 9 -32.22 -1.11 11.57
CA TRP A 9 -31.21 -0.14 11.17
C TRP A 9 -29.94 -0.23 12.03
N VAL A 10 -30.10 -0.33 13.36
CA VAL A 10 -28.97 -0.53 14.29
C VAL A 10 -28.28 -1.87 14.03
N GLY A 11 -29.04 -2.93 13.73
CA GLY A 11 -28.49 -4.22 13.34
C GLY A 11 -27.67 -4.17 12.04
N LEU A 12 -28.15 -3.46 11.02
CA LEU A 12 -27.45 -3.29 9.75
C LEU A 12 -26.14 -2.51 9.91
N VAL A 13 -26.15 -1.45 10.74
CA VAL A 13 -24.94 -0.69 11.07
C VAL A 13 -23.96 -1.59 11.83
N MET A 14 -24.40 -2.35 12.83
CA MET A 14 -23.51 -3.23 13.58
C MET A 14 -22.84 -4.30 12.70
N VAL A 15 -23.58 -4.91 11.76
CA VAL A 15 -23.02 -5.87 10.80
C VAL A 15 -22.02 -5.21 9.85
N SER A 16 -22.26 -3.95 9.45
CA SER A 16 -21.33 -3.23 8.57
C SER A 16 -19.98 -2.92 9.24
N LEU A 17 -19.95 -2.71 10.56
CA LEU A 17 -18.68 -2.54 11.31
C LEU A 17 -17.85 -3.83 11.35
N LEU A 18 -18.48 -5.02 11.35
CA LEU A 18 -17.75 -6.30 11.22
C LEU A 18 -17.20 -6.50 9.80
N THR A 19 -17.82 -5.92 8.77
CA THR A 19 -17.31 -5.95 7.38
C THR A 19 -16.30 -4.85 7.06
N ALA A 20 -16.06 -3.88 7.96
CA ALA A 20 -15.12 -2.78 7.71
C ALA A 20 -13.65 -3.23 7.60
N CYS A 21 -13.30 -4.39 8.15
CA CYS A 21 -12.00 -5.04 7.89
C CYS A 21 -11.96 -5.84 6.57
N ASN A 22 -13.10 -6.03 5.90
CA ASN A 22 -13.26 -6.89 4.73
C ASN A 22 -13.49 -6.06 3.44
N ASN A 23 -13.27 -4.75 3.49
CA ASN A 23 -13.21 -3.94 2.28
C ASN A 23 -11.78 -3.98 1.71
N PRO A 24 -11.63 -4.08 0.37
CA PRO A 24 -10.34 -3.97 -0.25
C PRO A 24 -9.69 -2.64 0.15
N PRO A 25 -8.37 -2.61 0.41
CA PRO A 25 -7.65 -1.40 0.81
C PRO A 25 -7.47 -0.44 -0.37
N SER A 26 -8.59 0.07 -0.89
CA SER A 26 -8.64 0.93 -2.06
C SER A 26 -7.97 2.28 -1.82
N THR A 27 -8.06 2.79 -0.59
CA THR A 27 -7.39 4.04 -0.18
C THR A 27 -5.89 3.85 -0.18
N ASP A 28 -5.37 2.85 0.55
CA ASP A 28 -3.94 2.56 0.61
C ASP A 28 -3.36 2.25 -0.77
N LEU A 29 -4.13 1.60 -1.66
CA LEU A 29 -3.73 1.28 -3.02
C LEU A 29 -3.59 2.54 -3.89
N ALA A 30 -4.55 3.47 -3.77
CA ALA A 30 -4.49 4.74 -4.47
C ALA A 30 -3.29 5.59 -3.99
N ASP A 31 -3.08 5.67 -2.68
CA ASP A 31 -1.95 6.39 -2.08
C ASP A 31 -0.60 5.79 -2.49
N ALA A 32 -0.47 4.46 -2.43
CA ALA A 32 0.71 3.73 -2.86
C ALA A 32 1.02 3.94 -4.35
N ARG A 33 0.00 3.92 -5.22
CA ARG A 33 0.17 4.22 -6.66
C ARG A 33 0.61 5.66 -6.89
N ALA A 34 -0.05 6.62 -6.24
CA ALA A 34 0.31 8.03 -6.36
C ALA A 34 1.75 8.28 -5.88
N ALA A 35 2.17 7.62 -4.81
CA ALA A 35 3.55 7.67 -4.35
C ALA A 35 4.51 7.09 -5.39
N LEU A 36 4.24 5.89 -5.93
CA LEU A 36 5.05 5.28 -6.99
C LEU A 36 5.19 6.18 -8.23
N ASP A 37 4.07 6.72 -8.74
CA ASP A 37 4.07 7.64 -9.88
C ASP A 37 4.91 8.89 -9.59
N ALA A 38 4.83 9.43 -8.37
CA ALA A 38 5.65 10.59 -7.97
C ALA A 38 7.16 10.28 -7.98
N VAL A 39 7.55 9.03 -7.74
CA VAL A 39 8.96 8.63 -7.74
C VAL A 39 9.45 8.33 -9.15
N VAL A 40 8.60 7.70 -9.99
CA VAL A 40 8.85 7.55 -11.44
C VAL A 40 9.05 8.95 -12.05
N ALA A 41 8.15 9.90 -11.75
CA ALA A 41 8.24 11.29 -12.20
C ALA A 41 9.48 12.01 -11.64
N ALA A 42 9.94 11.66 -10.44
CA ALA A 42 11.19 12.17 -9.88
C ALA A 42 12.44 11.60 -10.59
N GLY A 43 12.29 10.55 -11.39
CA GLY A 43 13.36 9.92 -12.17
C GLY A 43 13.90 8.63 -11.56
N ALA A 44 13.16 7.92 -10.71
CA ALA A 44 13.64 6.66 -10.12
C ALA A 44 14.08 5.62 -11.15
N GLU A 45 13.51 5.62 -12.36
CA GLU A 45 13.97 4.73 -13.44
C GLU A 45 15.43 4.98 -13.82
N GLN A 46 15.90 6.22 -13.73
CA GLN A 46 17.26 6.61 -14.07
C GLN A 46 18.21 6.51 -12.86
N TYR A 47 17.71 6.76 -11.66
CA TYR A 47 18.55 6.85 -10.45
C TYR A 47 18.51 5.58 -9.58
N ALA A 48 17.45 4.79 -9.64
CA ALA A 48 17.25 3.60 -8.80
C ALA A 48 16.29 2.56 -9.43
N PRO A 49 16.60 2.05 -10.65
CA PRO A 49 15.72 1.11 -11.36
C PRO A 49 15.47 -0.18 -10.56
N GLU A 50 16.48 -0.68 -9.84
CA GLU A 50 16.36 -1.89 -9.01
C GLU A 50 15.39 -1.70 -7.84
N VAL A 51 15.40 -0.52 -7.22
CA VAL A 51 14.50 -0.21 -6.10
C VAL A 51 13.08 -0.05 -6.64
N LEU A 52 12.91 0.63 -7.77
CA LEU A 52 11.62 0.80 -8.42
C LEU A 52 11.00 -0.53 -8.84
N VAL A 53 11.81 -1.47 -9.38
CA VAL A 53 11.37 -2.84 -9.67
C VAL A 53 10.95 -3.57 -8.40
N ARG A 54 11.67 -3.43 -7.28
CA ARG A 54 11.24 -4.04 -6.00
C ARG A 54 9.91 -3.47 -5.50
N ILE A 55 9.74 -2.15 -5.55
CA ILE A 55 8.51 -1.50 -5.11
C ILE A 55 7.32 -1.94 -6.00
N ASN A 56 7.52 -1.99 -7.33
CA ASN A 56 6.50 -2.49 -8.26
C ASN A 56 6.15 -3.96 -8.01
N ASN A 57 7.13 -4.83 -7.72
CA ASN A 57 6.85 -6.22 -7.36
C ASN A 57 6.04 -6.34 -6.07
N LYS A 58 6.30 -5.51 -5.05
CA LYS A 58 5.48 -5.47 -3.83
C LYS A 58 4.06 -5.00 -4.11
N MET A 59 3.89 -4.01 -5.00
CA MET A 59 2.56 -3.55 -5.40
C MET A 59 1.79 -4.63 -6.16
N ASP A 60 2.44 -5.34 -7.09
CA ASP A 60 1.84 -6.46 -7.81
C ASP A 60 1.45 -7.61 -6.86
N ALA A 61 2.31 -7.93 -5.88
CA ALA A 61 2.01 -8.91 -4.84
C ALA A 61 0.79 -8.50 -4.00
N ALA A 62 0.71 -7.23 -3.58
CA ALA A 62 -0.45 -6.72 -2.85
C ALA A 62 -1.74 -6.81 -3.67
N LEU A 63 -1.69 -6.51 -4.97
CA LEU A 63 -2.83 -6.63 -5.87
C LEU A 63 -3.28 -8.09 -6.04
N LYS A 64 -2.33 -9.02 -6.19
CA LYS A 64 -2.61 -10.45 -6.26
C LYS A 64 -3.19 -10.98 -4.95
N ASP A 65 -2.70 -10.54 -3.81
CA ASP A 65 -3.25 -10.90 -2.51
C ASP A 65 -4.68 -10.38 -2.36
N ILE A 66 -4.97 -9.14 -2.78
CA ILE A 66 -6.33 -8.57 -2.78
C ILE A 66 -7.25 -9.41 -3.67
N GLU A 67 -6.80 -9.78 -4.87
CA GLU A 67 -7.57 -10.58 -5.81
C GLU A 67 -7.79 -12.01 -5.30
N ALA A 68 -6.77 -12.64 -4.72
CA ALA A 68 -6.87 -13.95 -4.11
C ALA A 68 -7.84 -13.92 -2.91
N GLN A 69 -7.74 -12.91 -2.05
CA GLN A 69 -8.64 -12.72 -0.91
C GLN A 69 -10.08 -12.43 -1.36
N ASN A 70 -10.30 -11.81 -2.53
CA ASN A 70 -11.64 -11.62 -3.07
C ASN A 70 -12.37 -12.95 -3.37
N ALA A 71 -11.65 -14.04 -3.60
CA ALA A 71 -12.23 -15.37 -3.79
C ALA A 71 -12.67 -16.04 -2.48
N PHE A 72 -12.19 -15.57 -1.32
CA PHE A 72 -12.55 -16.12 -0.01
C PHE A 72 -13.77 -15.40 0.60
N THR A 73 -14.55 -16.12 1.41
CA THR A 73 -15.69 -15.60 2.17
C THR A 73 -15.29 -14.93 3.49
N PHE A 74 -14.09 -15.22 4.01
CA PHE A 74 -13.42 -14.49 5.09
C PHE A 74 -12.16 -13.85 4.49
N ARG A 75 -12.23 -12.58 4.11
CA ARG A 75 -11.14 -11.89 3.42
C ARG A 75 -10.26 -11.20 4.44
N ASP A 76 -8.98 -11.56 4.46
CA ASP A 76 -7.99 -10.83 5.24
C ASP A 76 -7.13 -9.97 4.31
N TYR A 77 -7.40 -8.67 4.32
CA TYR A 77 -6.59 -7.72 3.57
C TYR A 77 -5.41 -7.18 4.38
N SER A 78 -5.09 -7.76 5.54
CA SER A 78 -4.05 -7.24 6.43
C SER A 78 -2.67 -7.33 5.78
N VAL A 79 -2.38 -8.44 5.11
CA VAL A 79 -1.13 -8.62 4.33
C VAL A 79 -1.05 -7.63 3.17
N ALA A 80 -2.13 -7.47 2.41
CA ALA A 80 -2.19 -6.52 1.31
C ALA A 80 -2.00 -5.07 1.79
N LYS A 81 -2.67 -4.68 2.89
CA LYS A 81 -2.50 -3.37 3.52
C LYS A 81 -1.06 -3.13 3.94
N PHE A 82 -0.43 -4.09 4.61
CA PHE A 82 0.97 -3.99 5.01
C PHE A 82 1.90 -3.79 3.80
N ASN A 83 1.69 -4.54 2.73
CA ASN A 83 2.45 -4.38 1.49
C ASN A 83 2.22 -3.01 0.83
N LEU A 84 0.99 -2.48 0.83
CA LEU A 84 0.68 -1.17 0.26
C LEU A 84 1.28 -0.02 1.08
N ILE A 85 1.24 -0.10 2.41
CA ILE A 85 1.91 0.85 3.30
C ILE A 85 3.42 0.84 3.02
N GLN A 86 4.03 -0.34 2.88
CA GLN A 86 5.45 -0.43 2.51
C GLN A 86 5.73 0.18 1.13
N VAL A 87 4.86 -0.02 0.14
CA VAL A 87 5.03 0.60 -1.19
C VAL A 87 4.99 2.12 -1.07
N TYR A 88 4.07 2.67 -0.29
CA TYR A 88 3.97 4.11 -0.04
C TYR A 88 5.22 4.67 0.65
N ASP A 89 5.69 4.03 1.72
CA ASP A 89 6.86 4.45 2.48
C ASP A 89 8.16 4.32 1.66
N ASP A 90 8.37 3.16 1.01
CA ASP A 90 9.53 2.93 0.14
C ASP A 90 9.57 3.94 -1.00
N SER A 91 8.41 4.28 -1.57
CA SER A 91 8.28 5.31 -2.60
C SER A 91 8.67 6.68 -2.06
N ASN A 92 8.09 7.13 -0.95
CA ASN A 92 8.43 8.43 -0.38
C ASN A 92 9.90 8.54 0.02
N GLN A 93 10.48 7.48 0.58
CA GLN A 93 11.91 7.41 0.87
C GLN A 93 12.76 7.48 -0.40
N LEU A 94 12.38 6.73 -1.45
CA LEU A 94 13.09 6.78 -2.72
C LEU A 94 13.01 8.18 -3.35
N ARG A 95 11.86 8.85 -3.27
CA ARG A 95 11.70 10.23 -3.74
C ARG A 95 12.59 11.20 -2.97
N ALA A 96 12.66 11.08 -1.64
CA ALA A 96 13.55 11.87 -0.81
C ALA A 96 15.03 11.65 -1.19
N LYS A 97 15.44 10.39 -1.39
CA LYS A 97 16.80 10.05 -1.83
C LYS A 97 17.13 10.59 -3.22
N ILE A 98 16.20 10.58 -4.16
CA ILE A 98 16.39 11.18 -5.49
C ILE A 98 16.53 12.70 -5.38
N ALA A 99 15.78 13.33 -4.47
CA ALA A 99 15.92 14.75 -4.19
C ALA A 99 17.28 15.09 -3.55
N GLU A 100 17.79 14.25 -2.64
CA GLU A 100 19.12 14.39 -2.04
C GLU A 100 20.26 14.18 -3.06
N MET A 101 20.09 13.23 -4.00
CA MET A 101 21.07 12.97 -5.08
C MET A 101 21.19 14.12 -6.09
N LYS A 102 20.25 15.09 -6.11
CA LYS A 102 20.45 16.33 -6.88
C LYS A 102 21.53 17.24 -6.28
N GLY A 103 22.11 16.91 -5.12
CA GLY A 103 23.20 17.63 -4.46
C GLY A 103 24.57 16.91 -4.37
N GLU A 104 24.65 15.59 -4.46
CA GLU A 104 25.92 14.83 -4.28
C GLU A 104 26.02 13.60 -5.22
N PRO A 105 27.23 13.19 -5.66
CA PRO A 105 27.40 12.26 -6.79
C PRO A 105 26.91 10.84 -6.49
N LYS A 106 25.96 10.39 -7.30
CA LYS A 106 25.61 8.98 -7.64
C LYS A 106 26.02 7.93 -6.59
N VAL A 107 25.37 7.95 -5.44
CA VAL A 107 25.31 6.75 -4.60
C VAL A 107 24.17 5.91 -5.15
N VAL A 108 24.53 4.86 -5.90
CA VAL A 108 23.63 3.73 -6.17
C VAL A 108 23.03 3.37 -4.83
N VAL A 109 21.71 3.60 -4.66
CA VAL A 109 21.03 3.36 -3.39
C VAL A 109 21.02 1.85 -3.18
N ALA A 110 22.11 1.33 -2.63
CA ALA A 110 22.09 0.15 -1.81
C ALA A 110 21.25 0.54 -0.59
N MET A 111 19.93 0.56 -0.77
CA MET A 111 18.96 0.49 0.30
C MET A 111 19.33 -0.81 1.01
N LYS A 112 20.22 -0.72 2.01
CA LYS A 112 20.61 -1.87 2.81
C LYS A 112 19.30 -2.48 3.24
N ALA A 113 19.05 -3.68 2.76
CA ALA A 113 17.96 -4.53 3.17
C ALA A 113 18.11 -4.82 4.66
N LYS A 114 17.71 -3.86 5.49
CA LYS A 114 17.05 -4.23 6.73
C LYS A 114 15.63 -4.57 6.31
N PRO A 115 15.18 -5.82 6.51
CA PRO A 115 13.77 -6.12 6.34
C PRO A 115 13.01 -5.12 7.21
N PHE A 116 12.13 -4.36 6.56
CA PHE A 116 11.26 -3.36 7.16
C PHE A 116 10.16 -4.06 7.97
N ALA A 117 10.57 -4.85 8.96
CA ALA A 117 9.74 -5.60 9.89
C ALA A 117 10.19 -5.35 11.35
N GLU A 118 11.21 -4.50 11.56
CA GLU A 118 11.76 -4.10 12.87
C GLU A 118 11.90 -2.57 13.01
N GLN A 119 10.88 -1.81 12.60
CA GLN A 119 10.73 -0.40 13.00
C GLN A 119 9.43 -0.25 13.77
#